data_AF-A0A942XVK8-F1
#
_entry.id   AF-A0A942XVK8-F1
#
_cell.length_a   1.000
_cell.length_b   1.000
_cell.length_c   1.000
_cell.angle_alpha   90.00
_cell.angle_beta   90.00
_cell.angle_gamma   90.00
#
_symmetry.space_group_name_H-M   'P 1'
#
loop_
_entity.id
_entity.type
_entity.pdbx_description
1 polymer ?
#
loop_
_entity_poly.entity_id
_entity_poly.type
_entity_poly.pdbx_seq_one_letter_code
_entity_poly.pdbx_strand_id
1 'polypeptide(L)'
;MSRLKYYLYRAALVQWVDSLFYEAGNAKRSHIRAYSQLVRRLCGIGEETFRNYLHYPAGSLAGYELPGDLRYLLLIYVTTRKALPGTESVRYLQHLAAQSALAVESARRNEGPVTADNLIEHLHSYPKDKK
;
A
#
# COMPACT_ATOMS: atom_id res chain seq x y z
N MET A 1 -12.14 5.90 -21.75
CA MET A 1 -11.72 4.52 -21.38
C MET A 1 -12.95 3.65 -21.15
N SER A 2 -12.98 2.41 -21.63
CA SER A 2 -14.15 1.52 -21.46
C SER A 2 -14.26 0.99 -20.01
N ARG A 3 -15.50 0.70 -19.56
CA ARG A 3 -15.77 0.14 -18.21
C ARG A 3 -14.98 -1.14 -17.92
N LEU A 4 -14.74 -1.96 -18.94
CA LEU A 4 -13.95 -3.18 -18.85
C LEU A 4 -12.48 -2.91 -18.45
N LYS A 5 -11.84 -1.87 -18.99
CA LYS A 5 -10.45 -1.55 -18.62
C LYS A 5 -10.34 -1.16 -17.14
N TYR A 6 -11.29 -0.37 -16.62
CA TYR A 6 -11.31 -0.01 -15.19
C TYR A 6 -11.52 -1.22 -14.29
N TYR A 7 -12.32 -2.19 -14.73
CA TYR A 7 -12.49 -3.44 -14.02
C TYR A 7 -11.17 -4.23 -13.93
N LEU A 8 -10.41 -4.32 -15.03
CA LEU A 8 -9.14 -5.04 -15.06
C LEU A 8 -8.07 -4.39 -14.16
N TYR A 9 -8.01 -3.06 -14.09
CA TYR A 9 -7.16 -2.36 -13.10
C TYR A 9 -7.56 -2.67 -11.65
N ARG A 10 -8.86 -2.77 -11.36
CA ARG A 10 -9.34 -3.15 -10.03
C ARG A 10 -9.01 -4.61 -9.70
N ALA A 11 -9.15 -5.51 -10.67
CA ALA A 11 -8.79 -6.92 -10.52
C ALA A 11 -7.27 -7.08 -10.25
N ALA A 12 -6.42 -6.35 -10.98
CA ALA A 12 -4.97 -6.33 -10.76
C ALA A 12 -4.60 -5.79 -9.37
N LEU A 13 -5.27 -4.70 -8.92
CA LEU A 13 -5.11 -4.19 -7.56
C LEU A 13 -5.47 -5.23 -6.50
N VAL A 14 -6.62 -5.89 -6.67
CA VAL A 14 -7.06 -6.92 -5.75
C VAL A 14 -6.07 -8.08 -5.72
N GLN A 15 -5.64 -8.58 -6.88
CA GLN A 15 -4.65 -9.66 -6.96
C GLN A 15 -3.36 -9.31 -6.23
N TRP A 16 -2.87 -8.08 -6.41
CA TRP A 16 -1.68 -7.61 -5.73
C TRP A 16 -1.87 -7.55 -4.21
N VAL A 17 -2.95 -6.90 -3.75
CA VAL A 17 -3.27 -6.83 -2.31
C VAL A 17 -3.40 -8.23 -1.71
N ASP A 18 -4.11 -9.14 -2.38
CA ASP A 18 -4.33 -10.49 -1.86
C ASP A 18 -3.01 -11.27 -1.73
N SER A 19 -2.09 -11.09 -2.70
CA SER A 19 -0.75 -11.66 -2.62
C SER A 19 0.06 -11.18 -1.41
N LEU A 20 -0.12 -9.93 -0.96
CA LEU A 20 0.54 -9.40 0.24
C LEU A 20 0.00 -10.02 1.54
N PHE A 21 -1.27 -10.45 1.54
CA PHE A 21 -1.89 -11.15 2.67
C PHE A 21 -1.63 -12.65 2.64
N TYR A 22 -1.19 -13.21 1.51
CA TYR A 22 -0.95 -14.64 1.35
C TYR A 22 0.00 -15.18 2.42
N GLU A 23 -0.44 -16.25 3.08
CA GLU A 23 0.33 -17.03 4.05
C GLU A 23 0.21 -18.50 3.64
N ALA A 24 1.35 -19.16 3.46
CA ALA A 24 1.38 -20.57 3.07
C ALA A 24 0.58 -21.42 4.08
N GLY A 25 -0.32 -22.27 3.58
CA GLY A 25 -1.21 -23.08 4.41
C GLY A 25 -2.47 -22.38 4.94
N ASN A 26 -2.69 -21.09 4.65
CA ASN A 26 -3.89 -20.37 5.11
C ASN A 26 -4.53 -19.42 4.08
N ALA A 27 -4.49 -19.80 2.80
CA ALA A 27 -4.97 -18.98 1.70
C ALA A 27 -6.39 -18.42 1.90
N LYS A 28 -7.34 -19.23 2.41
CA LYS A 28 -8.72 -18.79 2.67
C LYS A 28 -8.80 -17.67 3.70
N ARG A 29 -8.05 -17.76 4.80
CA ARG A 29 -8.02 -16.72 5.84
C ARG A 29 -7.32 -15.46 5.36
N SER A 30 -6.22 -15.62 4.61
CA SER A 30 -5.52 -14.51 3.95
C SER A 30 -6.45 -13.71 3.04
N HIS A 31 -7.23 -14.39 2.21
CA HIS A 31 -8.20 -13.79 1.29
C HIS A 31 -9.29 -13.00 2.02
N ILE A 32 -9.87 -13.56 3.08
CA ILE A 32 -10.88 -12.86 3.91
C ILE A 32 -10.27 -11.64 4.62
N ARG A 33 -9.01 -11.73 5.09
CA ARG A 33 -8.32 -10.60 5.73
C ARG A 33 -8.03 -9.48 4.74
N ALA A 34 -7.57 -9.80 3.53
CA ALA A 34 -7.36 -8.81 2.47
C ALA A 34 -8.66 -8.03 2.16
N TYR A 35 -9.78 -8.75 2.02
CA TYR A 35 -11.08 -8.13 1.77
C TYR A 35 -11.52 -7.20 2.90
N SER A 36 -11.52 -7.72 4.12
CA SER A 36 -12.07 -7.01 5.29
C SER A 36 -11.24 -5.80 5.71
N GLN A 37 -9.91 -5.86 5.56
CA GLN A 37 -9.02 -4.82 6.06
C GLN A 37 -8.77 -3.69 5.07
N LEU A 38 -8.72 -3.99 3.77
CA LEU A 38 -8.35 -3.00 2.74
C LEU A 38 -9.41 -2.91 1.64
N VAL A 39 -9.71 -4.02 0.96
CA VAL A 39 -10.43 -3.96 -0.32
C VAL A 39 -11.87 -3.45 -0.16
N ARG A 40 -12.59 -3.85 0.90
CA ARG A 40 -13.98 -3.42 1.14
C ARG A 40 -14.16 -1.90 1.18
N ARG A 41 -13.10 -1.14 1.49
CA ARG A 41 -13.13 0.33 1.59
C ARG A 41 -12.79 1.03 0.27
N LEU A 42 -12.38 0.28 -0.76
CA LEU A 42 -12.00 0.84 -2.05
C LEU A 42 -13.22 1.04 -2.94
N CYS A 43 -13.41 2.27 -3.43
CA CYS A 43 -14.54 2.63 -4.28
C CYS A 43 -14.60 1.74 -5.53
N GLY A 44 -15.76 1.12 -5.76
CA GLY A 44 -16.02 0.30 -6.94
C GLY A 44 -15.46 -1.13 -6.88
N ILE A 45 -15.01 -1.59 -5.70
CA ILE A 45 -14.61 -2.99 -5.47
C ILE A 45 -15.54 -3.61 -4.42
N GLY A 46 -16.55 -4.33 -4.90
CA GLY A 46 -17.42 -5.15 -4.05
C GLY A 46 -16.85 -6.55 -3.82
N GLU A 47 -17.56 -7.35 -3.02
CA GLU A 47 -17.20 -8.74 -2.74
C GLU A 47 -17.12 -9.59 -4.02
N GLU A 48 -18.03 -9.36 -4.96
CA GLU A 48 -18.05 -10.07 -6.24
C GLU A 48 -16.79 -9.76 -7.06
N THR A 49 -16.43 -8.48 -7.21
CA THR A 49 -15.17 -8.07 -7.86
C THR A 49 -13.94 -8.67 -7.17
N PHE A 50 -13.97 -8.74 -5.83
CA PHE A 50 -12.89 -9.31 -5.04
C PHE A 50 -12.76 -10.83 -5.20
N ARG A 51 -13.83 -11.56 -5.49
CA ARG A 51 -13.77 -13.00 -5.74
C ARG A 51 -13.42 -13.30 -7.21
N ASN A 52 -13.97 -12.50 -8.12
CA ASN A 52 -13.89 -12.78 -9.56
C ASN A 52 -12.47 -12.68 -10.12
N TYR A 53 -11.55 -11.95 -9.45
CA TYR A 53 -10.17 -11.89 -9.92
C TYR A 53 -9.49 -13.28 -9.90
N LEU A 54 -9.92 -14.21 -9.03
CA LEU A 54 -9.37 -15.57 -8.94
C LEU A 54 -9.63 -16.42 -10.19
N HIS A 55 -10.58 -16.02 -11.03
CA HIS A 55 -10.88 -16.71 -12.30
C HIS A 55 -9.97 -16.28 -13.45
N TYR A 56 -9.13 -15.27 -13.24
CA TYR A 56 -8.19 -14.81 -14.26
C TYR A 56 -6.97 -15.74 -14.31
N PRO A 57 -6.60 -16.24 -15.50
CA PRO A 57 -5.36 -16.99 -15.68
C PRO A 57 -4.13 -16.21 -15.24
N ALA A 58 -3.07 -16.92 -14.85
CA ALA A 58 -1.79 -16.28 -14.56
C ALA A 58 -1.33 -15.43 -15.77
N GLY A 59 -0.93 -14.19 -15.52
CA GLY A 59 -0.47 -13.26 -16.57
C GLY A 59 -1.56 -12.54 -17.36
N SER A 60 -2.85 -12.87 -17.22
CA SER A 60 -3.92 -12.19 -17.97
C SER A 60 -4.17 -10.74 -17.52
N LEU A 61 -3.60 -10.34 -16.38
CA LEU A 61 -3.66 -8.97 -15.85
C LEU A 61 -2.36 -8.19 -16.09
N ALA A 62 -1.41 -8.76 -16.84
CA ALA A 62 -0.20 -8.05 -17.26
C ALA A 62 -0.58 -6.79 -18.07
N GLY A 63 0.07 -5.66 -17.76
CA GLY A 63 -0.25 -4.36 -18.35
C GLY A 63 -1.38 -3.57 -17.67
N TYR A 64 -2.09 -4.14 -16.69
CA TYR A 64 -3.03 -3.42 -15.80
C TYR A 64 -2.41 -3.08 -14.45
N GLU A 65 -1.11 -2.87 -14.48
CA GLU A 65 -0.25 -2.75 -13.32
C GLU A 65 -0.51 -1.47 -12.54
N LEU A 66 -0.50 -1.57 -11.21
CA LEU A 66 -0.39 -0.37 -10.39
C LEU A 66 0.93 0.34 -10.68
N PRO A 67 0.91 1.69 -10.71
CA PRO A 67 2.11 2.50 -10.59
C PRO A 67 3.02 1.97 -9.47
N GLY A 68 4.32 1.84 -9.77
CA GLY A 68 5.26 1.17 -8.88
C GLY A 68 5.36 1.83 -7.50
N ASP A 69 5.29 3.15 -7.46
CA ASP A 69 5.23 3.97 -6.25
C ASP A 69 4.03 3.62 -5.36
N LEU A 70 2.84 3.47 -5.92
CA LEU A 70 1.64 3.09 -5.18
C LEU A 70 1.75 1.68 -4.57
N ARG A 71 2.49 0.76 -5.20
CA ARG A 71 2.70 -0.58 -4.63
C ARG A 71 3.47 -0.53 -3.31
N TYR A 72 4.44 0.37 -3.17
CA TYR A 72 5.21 0.51 -1.94
C TYR A 72 4.35 1.08 -0.80
N LEU A 73 3.44 2.01 -1.09
CA LEU A 73 2.47 2.50 -0.09
C LEU A 73 1.55 1.39 0.41
N LEU A 74 1.06 0.54 -0.50
CA LEU A 74 0.25 -0.63 -0.15
C LEU A 74 1.05 -1.66 0.67
N LEU A 75 2.32 -1.88 0.31
CA LEU A 75 3.21 -2.77 1.06
C LEU A 75 3.41 -2.28 2.50
N ILE A 76 3.69 -1.00 2.71
CA ILE A 76 3.83 -0.40 4.05
C ILE A 76 2.52 -0.57 4.84
N TYR A 77 1.38 -0.27 4.22
CA TYR A 77 0.07 -0.44 4.85
C TYR A 77 -0.16 -1.88 5.30
N VAL A 78 0.00 -2.86 4.40
CA VAL A 78 -0.31 -4.27 4.68
C VAL A 78 0.64 -4.83 5.74
N THR A 79 1.94 -4.58 5.62
CA THR A 79 2.93 -5.06 6.62
C THR A 79 2.65 -4.50 8.00
N THR A 80 2.34 -3.20 8.11
CA THR A 80 1.94 -2.57 9.38
C THR A 80 0.67 -3.21 9.95
N ARG A 81 -0.36 -3.41 9.13
CA ARG A 81 -1.64 -4.00 9.55
C ARG A 81 -1.56 -5.47 9.94
N LYS A 82 -0.58 -6.20 9.41
CA LYS A 82 -0.29 -7.59 9.82
C LYS A 82 0.42 -7.64 11.17
N ALA A 83 1.29 -6.68 11.45
CA ALA A 83 2.11 -6.65 12.67
C ALA A 83 1.40 -6.01 13.87
N LEU A 84 0.58 -4.97 13.65
CA LEU A 84 0.03 -4.14 14.73
C LEU A 84 -1.50 -4.22 14.83
N PRO A 85 -2.06 -4.10 16.05
CA PRO A 85 -3.49 -3.87 16.25
C PRO A 85 -4.00 -2.62 15.54
N GLY A 86 -5.33 -2.53 15.37
CA GLY A 86 -5.96 -1.52 14.55
C GLY A 86 -5.59 -0.07 14.90
N THR A 87 -5.60 0.28 16.19
CA THR A 87 -5.25 1.62 16.68
C THR A 87 -3.76 1.93 16.53
N GLU A 88 -2.88 1.00 16.92
CA GLU A 88 -1.42 1.17 16.81
C GLU A 88 -0.96 1.25 15.36
N SER A 89 -1.57 0.48 14.46
CA SER A 89 -1.26 0.56 13.02
C SER A 89 -1.56 1.94 12.45
N VAL A 90 -2.67 2.57 12.86
CA VAL A 90 -3.04 3.92 12.42
C VAL A 90 -2.05 4.94 12.99
N ARG A 91 -1.71 4.82 14.27
CA ARG A 91 -0.72 5.71 14.91
C ARG A 91 0.64 5.65 14.22
N TYR A 92 1.12 4.45 13.90
CA TYR A 92 2.38 4.28 13.18
C TYR A 92 2.34 4.90 11.77
N LEU A 93 1.29 4.61 11.00
CA LEU A 93 1.13 5.16 9.64
C LEU A 93 1.00 6.69 9.65
N GLN A 94 0.29 7.26 10.63
CA GLN A 94 0.19 8.71 10.81
C GLN A 94 1.55 9.33 11.11
N HIS A 95 2.33 8.71 12.00
CA HIS A 95 3.67 9.18 12.32
C HIS A 95 4.59 9.13 11.09
N LEU A 96 4.60 8.02 10.36
CA LEU A 96 5.40 7.85 9.15
C LEU A 96 5.03 8.88 8.06
N ALA A 97 3.74 9.12 7.86
CA ALA A 97 3.25 10.12 6.90
C ALA A 97 3.69 11.54 7.31
N ALA A 98 3.58 11.90 8.58
CA ALA A 98 4.01 13.19 9.09
C ALA A 98 5.53 13.40 8.93
N GLN A 99 6.33 12.40 9.28
CA GLN A 99 7.79 12.45 9.12
C GLN A 99 8.19 12.58 7.65
N SER A 100 7.53 11.84 6.75
CA SER A 100 7.78 11.93 5.31
C SER A 100 7.45 13.32 4.76
N ALA A 101 6.34 13.92 5.21
CA ALA A 101 5.97 15.28 4.81
C ALA A 101 6.97 16.33 5.34
N LEU A 102 7.42 16.19 6.58
CA LEU A 102 8.43 17.06 7.17
C LEU A 102 9.77 16.98 6.44
N ALA A 103 10.20 15.78 6.04
CA ALA A 103 11.42 15.59 5.26
C ALA A 103 11.36 16.36 3.93
N VAL A 104 10.23 16.28 3.23
CA VAL A 104 10.03 17.00 1.95
C VAL A 104 10.06 18.50 2.15
N GLU A 105 9.36 19.01 3.17
CA GLU A 105 9.34 20.45 3.46
C GLU A 105 10.72 20.96 3.91
N SER A 106 11.45 20.18 4.69
CA SER A 106 12.83 20.51 5.09
C SER A 106 13.76 20.55 3.88
N ALA A 107 13.67 19.56 2.98
CA ALA A 107 14.49 19.52 1.77
C ALA A 107 14.21 20.72 0.85
N ARG A 108 12.93 21.09 0.69
CA ARG A 108 12.52 22.27 -0.09
C ARG A 108 13.07 23.59 0.44
N ARG A 109 13.25 23.72 1.76
CA ARG A 109 13.78 24.94 2.39
C ARG A 109 15.30 25.09 2.24
N ASN A 110 16.02 24.00 1.99
CA ASN A 110 17.48 23.99 1.95
C ASN A 110 18.10 24.42 0.59
N GLU A 111 17.32 25.06 -0.30
CA GLU A 111 17.71 25.59 -1.63
C GLU A 111 18.38 24.59 -2.61
N GLY A 112 18.61 23.35 -2.20
CA GLY A 112 19.14 22.26 -3.02
C GLY A 112 18.05 21.38 -3.66
N PRO A 113 18.42 20.47 -4.58
CA PRO A 113 17.48 19.53 -5.18
C PRO A 113 16.89 18.59 -4.11
N VAL A 114 15.58 18.35 -4.18
CA VAL A 114 14.93 17.30 -3.38
C VAL A 114 15.24 15.95 -4.04
N THR A 115 15.99 15.10 -3.34
CA THR A 115 16.43 13.79 -3.85
C THR A 115 15.93 12.68 -2.94
N ALA A 116 15.91 11.43 -3.41
CA ALA A 116 15.54 10.31 -2.53
C ALA A 116 16.51 10.20 -1.34
N ASP A 117 17.81 10.38 -1.59
CA ASP A 117 18.86 10.23 -0.58
C ASP A 117 18.71 11.22 0.58
N ASN A 118 18.43 12.50 0.30
CA ASN A 118 18.28 13.49 1.37
C ASN A 118 16.99 13.29 2.20
N LEU A 119 15.91 12.78 1.59
CA LEU A 119 14.70 12.42 2.32
C LEU A 119 14.91 11.19 3.20
N ILE A 120 15.64 10.19 2.69
CA ILE A 120 16.01 8.99 3.44
C ILE A 120 16.90 9.35 4.64
N GLU A 121 17.90 10.20 4.44
CA GLU A 121 18.75 10.71 5.54
C GLU A 121 17.92 11.42 6.61
N HIS A 122 16.94 12.24 6.22
CA HIS A 122 16.06 12.93 7.17
C HIS A 122 15.23 11.94 7.99
N LEU A 123 14.69 10.89 7.36
CA LEU A 123 13.93 9.84 8.04
C LEU A 123 14.81 8.99 8.98
N HIS A 124 16.10 8.82 8.67
CA HIS A 124 17.06 8.13 9.54
C HIS A 124 17.65 9.01 10.64
N SER A 125 17.61 10.33 10.46
CA SER A 125 18.01 11.27 11.49
C SER A 125 16.99 11.23 12.63
N TYR A 126 17.19 10.30 13.57
CA TYR A 126 16.51 10.33 14.87
C TYR A 126 16.60 11.75 15.44
N PRO A 127 15.56 12.25 16.12
CA PRO A 127 15.72 13.44 16.93
C PRO A 127 16.79 13.10 17.98
N LYS A 128 18.01 13.60 17.79
CA LYS A 128 18.99 13.66 18.87
C LYS A 128 18.30 14.45 19.96
N ASP A 129 18.02 13.79 21.08
CA ASP A 129 17.42 14.40 22.26
C ASP A 129 18.00 15.82 22.44
N LYS A 130 17.14 16.83 22.27
CA LYS A 130 17.45 18.16 22.77
C LYS A 130 17.41 18.00 24.29
N LYS A 131 18.60 17.84 24.88
CA LYS A 131 18.84 17.97 26.32
C LYS A 131 18.23 19.26 26.85
#